data_AF-A0A927YZ47-F1
#
_entry.id   AF-A0A927YZ47-F1
#
_cell.length_a   1.000
_cell.length_b   1.000
_cell.length_c   1.000
_cell.angle_alpha   90.00
_cell.angle_beta   90.00
_cell.angle_gamma   90.00
#
_symmetry.space_group_name_H-M   'P 1'
#
loop_
_entity.id
_entity.type
_entity.pdbx_description
1 polymer ?
#
loop_
_entity_poly.entity_id
_entity_poly.type
_entity_poly.pdbx_seq_one_letter_code
_entity_poly.pdbx_strand_id
1 'polypeptide(L)'
;MKAKKFTHKTIRNIIVLAIIFSFAVSGVMSPLNGMYASAIEFSTFADDGQSNTDNGKSGTDDEIKDPESIKLIVSGEEDYDYAYQVLDIVNEIRVQQGLNELLMDKSLLETAMLRAAEISIYFDNIRPNDEDCFSVYREPDFSGENIAMGYTSPEEVMDGWVESEDQYSNIVDPEFTSIGIGCFADSYGYYWVQCFDGNDSIAPEITDGKKSSVRNVVAKLKNLSGDSGGIIELSCAELNKVHNLKKYLNYDMTDFLFESSDTGVAEVDAVGDIIFKAPGTVNIIAVSKNNSQEHYIRSFIVKEHSCILTNVMPSETQQGYTNHVCSQCGSSWNDNYLPKLEPVNPNPSNVVLPNTTGNATVKKAAKPSKVKWISAKNLKREKISLKWKTQKECHYQFQISTKKNFKKNKKSGVTFDNSMCFYKLKKGKTYYVRVRAGMFEGSKKINGPWSTVRKIKIKK
;
A
#
# COMPACT_ATOMS: atom_id res chain seq x y z
N MET A 1 -45.33 -12.09 -44.69
CA MET A 1 -44.86 -11.80 -43.32
C MET A 1 -43.89 -12.91 -42.90
N LYS A 2 -42.58 -12.68 -43.04
CA LYS A 2 -41.51 -13.63 -42.68
C LYS A 2 -40.67 -13.01 -41.57
N ALA A 3 -40.66 -13.63 -40.40
CA ALA A 3 -39.78 -13.25 -39.30
C ALA A 3 -38.37 -13.81 -39.57
N LYS A 4 -37.37 -12.93 -39.68
CA LYS A 4 -35.95 -13.29 -39.68
C LYS A 4 -35.46 -13.34 -38.24
N LYS A 5 -34.90 -14.50 -37.85
CA LYS A 5 -34.02 -14.65 -36.69
C LYS A 5 -32.73 -13.87 -36.95
N PHE A 6 -32.29 -13.08 -35.99
CA PHE A 6 -30.91 -12.61 -35.87
C PHE A 6 -30.37 -13.00 -34.50
N THR A 7 -29.13 -13.47 -34.54
CA THR A 7 -28.31 -14.09 -33.50
C THR A 7 -27.76 -13.08 -32.51
N HIS A 8 -27.79 -13.41 -31.22
CA HIS A 8 -27.23 -12.59 -30.14
C HIS A 8 -25.73 -12.85 -29.96
N LYS A 9 -24.90 -11.88 -30.37
CA LYS A 9 -23.54 -11.69 -29.85
C LYS A 9 -23.35 -10.18 -29.64
N THR A 10 -22.93 -9.82 -28.44
CA THR A 10 -22.41 -8.50 -28.01
C THR A 10 -23.43 -7.36 -27.78
N ILE A 11 -23.68 -7.01 -26.51
CA ILE A 11 -23.23 -5.75 -25.86
C ILE A 11 -23.78 -5.71 -24.42
N ARG A 12 -22.86 -5.40 -23.52
CA ARG A 12 -22.95 -5.31 -22.05
C ARG A 12 -23.27 -3.86 -21.64
N ASN A 13 -23.85 -3.71 -20.46
CA ASN A 13 -23.67 -2.60 -19.49
C ASN A 13 -24.34 -1.22 -19.74
N ILE A 14 -25.50 -1.01 -19.11
CA ILE A 14 -25.81 0.24 -18.36
C ILE A 14 -26.59 -0.16 -17.10
N ILE A 15 -25.91 -0.34 -15.97
CA ILE A 15 -26.48 -0.15 -14.63
C ILE A 15 -25.38 0.48 -13.76
N VAL A 16 -25.81 1.38 -12.87
CA VAL A 16 -25.09 2.07 -11.80
C VAL A 16 -24.64 3.49 -12.15
N LEU A 17 -25.61 4.41 -12.17
CA LEU A 17 -25.45 5.81 -11.79
C LEU A 17 -26.63 6.15 -10.88
N ALA A 18 -26.45 5.99 -9.56
CA ALA A 18 -27.36 6.52 -8.55
C ALA A 18 -26.62 6.65 -7.20
N ILE A 19 -26.98 7.69 -6.45
CA ILE A 19 -26.36 8.21 -5.21
C ILE A 19 -25.27 9.22 -5.60
N ILE A 20 -25.48 10.55 -5.61
CA ILE A 20 -26.03 11.44 -4.58
C ILE A 20 -26.59 12.70 -5.26
N PHE A 21 -27.84 13.11 -5.02
CA PHE A 21 -28.21 14.55 -4.95
C PHE A 21 -29.63 14.77 -4.39
N SER A 22 -29.72 15.55 -3.31
CA SER A 22 -30.91 16.21 -2.71
C SER A 22 -30.41 16.92 -1.42
N PHE A 23 -30.56 18.21 -1.10
CA PHE A 23 -31.38 19.35 -1.53
C PHE A 23 -30.61 20.69 -1.30
N ALA A 24 -30.56 21.59 -2.31
CA ALA A 24 -31.17 22.96 -2.39
C ALA A 24 -31.28 23.86 -1.10
N VAL A 25 -31.21 25.21 -1.04
CA VAL A 25 -31.24 26.40 -1.94
C VAL A 25 -30.81 27.66 -1.14
N SER A 26 -30.15 28.66 -1.77
CA SER A 26 -30.49 30.12 -1.85
C SER A 26 -29.23 30.96 -2.10
N GLY A 27 -29.00 31.45 -3.34
CA GLY A 27 -29.25 32.85 -3.77
C GLY A 27 -27.93 33.65 -3.72
N VAL A 28 -27.49 34.53 -4.64
CA VAL A 28 -28.05 35.28 -5.77
C VAL A 28 -26.86 35.74 -6.66
N MET A 29 -27.04 35.65 -7.98
CA MET A 29 -26.44 36.37 -9.14
C MET A 29 -24.93 36.74 -9.29
N SER A 30 -24.40 36.26 -10.43
CA SER A 30 -23.25 36.63 -11.31
C SER A 30 -23.18 38.14 -11.71
N PRO A 31 -22.21 38.69 -12.52
CA PRO A 31 -21.38 38.01 -13.56
C PRO A 31 -19.96 38.52 -13.95
N LEU A 32 -19.31 37.71 -14.82
CA LEU A 32 -18.19 37.95 -15.79
C LEU A 32 -16.77 38.19 -15.22
N ASN A 33 -15.67 37.62 -15.73
CA ASN A 33 -15.39 36.98 -17.01
C ASN A 33 -14.22 35.97 -16.85
N GLY A 34 -14.41 34.74 -17.32
CA GLY A 34 -13.44 33.65 -17.28
C GLY A 34 -12.69 33.49 -18.61
N MET A 35 -11.43 33.06 -18.52
CA MET A 35 -10.58 32.69 -19.63
C MET A 35 -10.05 31.27 -19.41
N TYR A 36 -10.36 30.40 -20.37
CA TYR A 36 -9.77 29.10 -20.76
C TYR A 36 -9.80 27.92 -19.77
N ALA A 37 -10.80 27.05 -19.99
CA ALA A 37 -10.70 25.61 -19.78
C ALA A 37 -10.63 24.94 -21.16
N SER A 38 -9.53 24.24 -21.47
CA SER A 38 -9.43 23.39 -22.66
C SER A 38 -9.89 21.97 -22.30
N ALA A 39 -11.02 21.56 -22.87
CA ALA A 39 -11.45 20.17 -22.92
C ALA A 39 -10.56 19.42 -23.92
N ILE A 40 -10.03 18.27 -23.52
CA ILE A 40 -9.37 17.32 -24.43
C ILE A 40 -10.44 16.31 -24.85
N GLU A 41 -10.84 16.36 -26.13
CA GLU A 41 -11.73 15.39 -26.76
C GLU A 41 -10.97 14.09 -27.02
N PHE A 42 -11.61 12.96 -26.69
CA PHE A 42 -11.11 11.62 -26.95
C PHE A 42 -11.57 11.20 -28.35
N SER A 43 -10.72 11.37 -29.37
CA SER A 43 -10.99 10.89 -30.73
C SER A 43 -10.58 9.43 -30.87
N THR A 44 -11.56 8.55 -31.10
CA THR A 44 -11.34 7.18 -31.56
C THR A 44 -10.82 7.19 -32.99
N PHE A 45 -9.58 6.76 -33.22
CA PHE A 45 -9.08 6.47 -34.56
C PHE A 45 -9.61 5.11 -35.03
N ALA A 46 -10.41 5.14 -36.10
CA ALA A 46 -10.61 4.01 -36.98
C ALA A 46 -9.54 4.09 -38.07
N ASP A 47 -8.84 2.99 -38.34
CA ASP A 47 -7.89 2.86 -39.45
C ASP A 47 -8.47 1.94 -40.52
N ASP A 48 -8.54 2.44 -41.75
CA ASP A 48 -9.01 1.77 -42.96
C ASP A 48 -7.79 1.51 -43.88
N GLY A 49 -7.41 0.24 -44.02
CA GLY A 49 -7.04 -0.35 -45.32
C GLY A 49 -5.58 -0.33 -45.84
N GLN A 50 -4.96 -1.53 -45.79
CA GLN A 50 -4.07 -2.20 -46.77
C GLN A 50 -2.64 -1.65 -46.97
N SER A 51 -1.56 -2.45 -47.12
CA SER A 51 -1.30 -3.89 -47.12
C SER A 51 0.23 -4.09 -47.17
N ASN A 52 0.82 -4.99 -46.38
CA ASN A 52 1.67 -6.07 -46.93
C ASN A 52 2.01 -7.12 -45.87
N THR A 53 2.06 -8.35 -46.32
CA THR A 53 2.20 -9.60 -45.57
C THR A 53 3.62 -9.85 -45.08
N ASP A 54 3.81 -10.22 -43.81
CA ASP A 54 4.57 -11.43 -43.47
C ASP A 54 4.24 -11.94 -42.06
N ASN A 55 4.23 -13.27 -41.90
CA ASN A 55 3.80 -13.99 -40.71
C ASN A 55 4.93 -14.09 -39.67
N GLY A 56 4.70 -13.56 -38.47
CA GLY A 56 5.45 -13.90 -37.26
C GLY A 56 4.59 -13.62 -36.04
N LYS A 57 3.91 -14.64 -35.50
CA LYS A 57 3.25 -14.55 -34.18
C LYS A 57 4.33 -14.35 -33.12
N SER A 58 4.53 -13.11 -32.70
CA SER A 58 5.27 -12.73 -31.50
C SER A 58 4.34 -11.89 -30.62
N GLY A 59 4.34 -12.17 -29.32
CA GLY A 59 3.43 -11.61 -28.34
C GLY A 59 2.19 -12.46 -28.15
N THR A 60 2.23 -13.41 -27.21
CA THR A 60 0.98 -13.82 -26.56
C THR A 60 0.46 -12.59 -25.83
N ASP A 61 -0.56 -11.95 -26.39
CA ASP A 61 -1.47 -11.15 -25.59
C ASP A 61 -2.09 -12.11 -24.57
N ASP A 62 -1.43 -12.24 -23.42
CA ASP A 62 -2.00 -12.90 -22.25
C ASP A 62 -3.24 -12.11 -21.86
N GLU A 63 -4.37 -12.54 -22.40
CA GLU A 63 -5.69 -12.07 -21.99
C GLU A 63 -5.74 -12.22 -20.46
N ILE A 64 -5.99 -11.12 -19.74
CA ILE A 64 -6.07 -11.13 -18.28
C ILE A 64 -7.20 -12.07 -17.86
N LYS A 65 -6.86 -13.32 -17.53
CA LYS A 65 -7.81 -14.36 -17.12
C LYS A 65 -8.25 -14.19 -15.67
N ASP A 66 -7.36 -13.64 -14.83
CA ASP A 66 -7.61 -13.39 -13.42
C ASP A 66 -8.02 -11.91 -13.20
N PRO A 67 -9.24 -11.64 -12.70
CA PRO A 67 -9.68 -10.26 -12.43
C PRO A 67 -8.81 -9.52 -11.40
N GLU A 68 -8.01 -10.23 -10.60
CA GLU A 68 -7.07 -9.64 -9.62
C GLU A 68 -5.68 -9.31 -10.23
N SER A 69 -5.50 -9.46 -11.55
CA SER A 69 -4.24 -9.16 -12.22
C SER A 69 -4.26 -7.82 -12.96
N ILE A 70 -3.11 -7.17 -13.01
CA ILE A 70 -2.84 -5.95 -13.77
C ILE A 70 -1.82 -6.22 -14.87
N LYS A 71 -1.96 -5.52 -15.99
CA LYS A 71 -0.96 -5.48 -17.07
C LYS A 71 -0.06 -4.27 -16.84
N LEU A 72 1.22 -4.55 -16.62
CA LEU A 72 2.30 -3.60 -16.40
C LEU A 72 3.14 -3.47 -17.68
N ILE A 73 3.66 -2.27 -17.93
CA ILE A 73 4.55 -1.98 -19.04
C ILE A 73 5.96 -1.82 -18.47
N VAL A 74 6.74 -2.89 -18.48
CA VAL A 74 8.13 -2.89 -18.02
C VAL A 74 9.03 -2.46 -19.16
N SER A 75 9.70 -1.32 -19.01
CA SER A 75 10.62 -0.78 -20.02
C SER A 75 12.07 -0.93 -19.55
N GLY A 76 12.95 -1.33 -20.46
CA GLY A 76 14.38 -1.50 -20.18
C GLY A 76 15.16 -1.84 -21.44
N GLU A 77 16.28 -2.52 -21.26
CA GLU A 77 17.18 -2.94 -22.34
C GLU A 77 17.45 -4.45 -22.23
N GLU A 78 17.25 -5.19 -23.32
CA GLU A 78 17.64 -6.59 -23.43
C GLU A 78 19.04 -6.67 -24.03
N ASP A 79 19.94 -7.38 -23.36
CA ASP A 79 21.36 -7.50 -23.71
C ASP A 79 21.65 -8.92 -24.24
N TYR A 80 21.56 -9.08 -25.56
CA TYR A 80 21.76 -10.37 -26.20
C TYR A 80 23.24 -10.77 -26.23
N ASP A 81 24.16 -9.80 -26.30
CA ASP A 81 25.59 -10.08 -26.25
C ASP A 81 25.98 -10.74 -24.92
N TYR A 82 25.41 -10.26 -23.81
CA TYR A 82 25.58 -10.88 -22.50
C TYR A 82 24.89 -12.24 -22.39
N ALA A 83 23.69 -12.38 -22.96
CA ALA A 83 23.00 -13.67 -22.98
C ALA A 83 23.82 -14.77 -23.68
N TYR A 84 24.44 -14.46 -24.84
CA TYR A 84 25.29 -15.43 -25.54
C TYR A 84 26.63 -15.67 -24.85
N GLN A 85 27.25 -14.67 -24.22
CA GLN A 85 28.46 -14.90 -23.40
C GLN A 85 28.20 -15.84 -22.22
N VAL A 86 27.03 -15.73 -21.57
CA VAL A 86 26.62 -16.68 -20.52
C VAL A 86 26.47 -18.10 -21.11
N LEU A 87 25.94 -18.24 -22.33
CA LEU A 87 25.85 -19.55 -23.00
C LEU A 87 27.24 -20.17 -23.18
N ASP A 88 28.20 -19.38 -23.65
CA ASP A 88 29.58 -19.84 -23.87
C ASP A 88 30.17 -20.38 -22.57
N ILE A 89 30.03 -19.64 -21.45
CA ILE A 89 30.54 -20.06 -20.13
C ILE A 89 29.83 -21.33 -19.64
N VAL A 90 28.50 -21.43 -19.80
CA VAL A 90 27.73 -22.65 -19.48
C VAL A 90 28.27 -23.86 -20.23
N ASN A 91 28.49 -23.71 -21.53
CA ASN A 91 28.96 -24.80 -22.38
C ASN A 91 30.42 -25.19 -22.07
N GLU A 92 31.28 -24.23 -21.72
CA GLU A 92 32.62 -24.53 -21.21
C GLU A 92 32.56 -25.41 -19.95
N ILE A 93 31.69 -25.07 -18.99
CA ILE A 93 31.49 -25.86 -17.76
C ILE A 93 30.98 -27.27 -18.10
N ARG A 94 29.98 -27.38 -18.98
CA ARG A 94 29.39 -28.67 -19.37
C ARG A 94 30.40 -29.57 -20.07
N VAL A 95 31.19 -29.03 -21.00
CA VAL A 95 32.28 -29.77 -21.66
C VAL A 95 33.33 -30.25 -20.66
N GLN A 96 33.69 -29.42 -19.66
CA GLN A 96 34.61 -29.84 -18.59
C GLN A 96 34.06 -30.99 -17.74
N GLN A 97 32.72 -31.09 -17.59
CA GLN A 97 32.04 -32.21 -16.92
C GLN A 97 31.78 -33.41 -17.85
N GLY A 98 32.19 -33.36 -19.12
CA GLY A 98 31.96 -34.42 -20.10
C GLY A 98 30.51 -34.49 -20.59
N LEU A 99 29.76 -33.39 -20.49
CA LEU A 99 28.39 -33.26 -20.96
C LEU A 99 28.33 -32.63 -22.36
N ASN A 100 27.22 -32.83 -23.06
CA ASN A 100 26.95 -32.15 -24.32
C ASN A 100 26.65 -30.67 -24.06
N GLU A 101 27.07 -29.82 -24.99
CA GLU A 101 26.71 -28.40 -25.03
C GLU A 101 25.18 -28.24 -25.17
N LEU A 102 24.65 -27.19 -24.55
CA LEU A 102 23.27 -26.74 -24.72
C LEU A 102 23.15 -25.85 -25.95
N LEU A 103 22.01 -25.94 -26.61
CA LEU A 103 21.67 -25.11 -27.77
C LEU A 103 20.72 -23.98 -27.34
N MET A 104 21.00 -22.75 -27.79
CA MET A 104 20.07 -21.63 -27.60
C MET A 104 18.77 -21.92 -28.36
N ASP A 105 17.64 -22.03 -27.65
CA ASP A 105 16.31 -22.17 -28.26
C ASP A 105 15.59 -20.83 -28.35
N LYS A 106 14.96 -20.56 -29.49
CA LYS A 106 14.24 -19.32 -29.80
C LYS A 106 13.12 -19.02 -28.81
N SER A 107 12.34 -20.03 -28.42
CA SER A 107 11.23 -19.84 -27.49
C SER A 107 11.73 -19.69 -26.07
N LEU A 108 12.73 -20.48 -25.65
CA LEU A 108 13.33 -20.32 -24.33
C LEU A 108 14.02 -18.96 -24.20
N LEU A 109 14.65 -18.43 -25.25
CA LEU A 109 15.24 -17.09 -25.23
C LEU A 109 14.17 -16.01 -24.99
N GLU A 110 13.04 -16.05 -25.69
CA GLU A 110 11.93 -15.12 -25.44
C GLU A 110 11.32 -15.32 -24.04
N THR A 111 11.18 -16.56 -23.59
CA THR A 111 10.74 -16.89 -22.22
C THR A 111 11.69 -16.30 -21.19
N ALA A 112 12.99 -16.47 -21.36
CA ALA A 112 14.00 -15.97 -20.43
C ALA A 112 14.05 -14.43 -20.40
N MET A 113 13.90 -13.76 -21.55
CA MET A 113 13.80 -12.29 -21.60
C MET A 113 12.53 -11.77 -20.90
N LEU A 114 11.39 -12.43 -21.10
CA LEU A 114 10.16 -12.13 -20.36
C LEU A 114 10.38 -12.33 -18.86
N ARG A 115 10.93 -13.48 -18.46
CA ARG A 115 11.19 -13.79 -17.05
C ARG A 115 12.18 -12.81 -16.43
N ALA A 116 13.21 -12.37 -17.16
CA ALA A 116 14.15 -11.34 -16.72
C ALA A 116 13.45 -10.00 -16.45
N ALA A 117 12.50 -9.60 -17.31
CA ALA A 117 11.66 -8.42 -17.06
C ALA A 117 10.70 -8.63 -15.87
N GLU A 118 10.15 -9.82 -15.67
CA GLU A 118 9.28 -10.14 -14.52
C GLU A 118 10.04 -10.09 -13.19
N ILE A 119 11.25 -10.64 -13.12
CA ILE A 119 12.05 -10.60 -11.88
C ILE A 119 12.58 -9.20 -11.57
N SER A 120 12.58 -8.28 -12.55
CA SER A 120 12.91 -6.87 -12.31
C SER A 120 11.93 -6.16 -11.37
N ILE A 121 10.69 -6.65 -11.33
CA ILE A 121 9.62 -6.10 -10.50
C ILE A 121 9.24 -7.02 -9.32
N TYR A 122 9.56 -8.31 -9.44
CA TYR A 122 9.28 -9.35 -8.44
C TYR A 122 10.30 -10.50 -8.53
N PHE A 123 11.41 -10.39 -7.80
CA PHE A 123 12.49 -11.37 -7.80
C PHE A 123 12.09 -12.67 -7.04
N ASP A 124 11.46 -13.59 -7.76
CA ASP A 124 11.01 -14.90 -7.28
C ASP A 124 10.90 -15.90 -8.47
N ASN A 125 11.00 -17.20 -8.17
CA ASN A 125 10.72 -18.28 -9.12
C ASN A 125 9.20 -18.45 -9.36
N ILE A 126 8.37 -17.78 -8.58
CA ILE A 126 6.95 -17.57 -8.87
C ILE A 126 6.80 -16.29 -9.69
N ARG A 127 5.99 -16.36 -10.74
CA ARG A 127 5.70 -15.21 -11.60
C ARG A 127 4.92 -14.13 -10.83
N PRO A 128 5.00 -12.85 -11.24
CA PRO A 128 4.30 -11.75 -10.56
C PRO A 128 2.77 -11.94 -10.45
N ASN A 129 2.17 -12.77 -11.30
CA ASN A 129 0.74 -13.13 -11.30
C ASN A 129 0.36 -14.31 -10.38
N ASP A 130 1.29 -14.84 -9.57
CA ASP A 130 1.21 -16.08 -8.78
C ASP A 130 1.28 -17.39 -9.59
N GLU A 131 1.49 -17.35 -10.91
CA GLU A 131 1.72 -18.58 -11.68
C GLU A 131 3.14 -19.11 -11.46
N ASP A 132 3.32 -20.40 -11.73
CA ASP A 132 4.64 -21.03 -11.73
C ASP A 132 5.52 -20.46 -12.85
N CYS A 133 6.85 -20.35 -12.66
CA CYS A 133 7.77 -19.89 -13.71
C CYS A 133 7.65 -20.71 -14.99
N PHE A 134 7.32 -21.99 -14.90
CA PHE A 134 7.17 -22.85 -16.07
C PHE A 134 5.88 -22.60 -16.87
N SER A 135 4.97 -21.74 -16.39
CA SER A 135 3.71 -21.45 -17.11
C SER A 135 3.91 -20.75 -18.47
N VAL A 136 5.10 -20.20 -18.71
CA VAL A 136 5.51 -19.56 -19.98
C VAL A 136 6.42 -20.43 -20.85
N TYR A 137 6.68 -21.67 -20.43
CA TYR A 137 7.45 -22.62 -21.22
C TYR A 137 6.52 -23.28 -22.24
N ARG A 138 7.07 -23.63 -23.41
CA ARG A 138 6.30 -24.35 -24.44
C ARG A 138 5.82 -25.70 -23.91
N GLU A 139 6.69 -26.42 -23.22
CA GLU A 139 6.45 -27.74 -22.64
C GLU A 139 7.04 -27.77 -21.21
N PRO A 140 6.21 -27.64 -20.15
CA PRO A 140 6.67 -27.35 -18.79
C PRO A 140 7.09 -28.58 -17.97
N ASP A 141 6.80 -29.80 -18.43
CA ASP A 141 6.93 -31.03 -17.62
C ASP A 141 8.40 -31.39 -17.30
N PHE A 142 9.35 -30.86 -18.07
CA PHE A 142 10.78 -31.07 -17.89
C PHE A 142 11.55 -29.78 -18.16
N SER A 143 11.61 -28.91 -17.14
CA SER A 143 12.19 -27.57 -17.24
C SER A 143 12.94 -27.17 -15.97
N GLY A 144 13.94 -26.30 -16.13
CA GLY A 144 14.70 -25.70 -15.03
C GLY A 144 14.80 -24.18 -15.16
N GLU A 145 14.82 -23.45 -14.05
CA GLU A 145 15.01 -22.01 -14.02
C GLU A 145 16.12 -21.63 -13.03
N ASN A 146 17.08 -20.83 -13.47
CA ASN A 146 18.01 -20.11 -12.60
C ASN A 146 17.73 -18.61 -12.74
N ILE A 147 17.57 -17.91 -11.61
CA ILE A 147 17.41 -16.45 -11.59
C ILE A 147 18.54 -15.78 -10.79
N ALA A 148 18.94 -14.58 -11.22
CA ALA A 148 19.89 -13.74 -10.50
C ALA A 148 19.63 -12.25 -10.80
N MET A 149 20.09 -11.38 -9.91
CA MET A 149 19.90 -9.93 -10.02
C MET A 149 21.12 -9.22 -9.42
N GLY A 150 21.53 -8.12 -10.04
CA GLY A 150 22.56 -7.21 -9.51
C GLY A 150 24.00 -7.55 -9.90
N TYR A 151 24.25 -8.72 -10.50
CA TYR A 151 25.52 -9.05 -11.13
C TYR A 151 25.70 -8.24 -12.41
N THR A 152 26.92 -7.74 -12.65
CA THR A 152 27.16 -6.73 -13.70
C THR A 152 27.83 -7.28 -14.96
N SER A 153 28.24 -8.55 -14.96
CA SER A 153 28.80 -9.22 -16.13
C SER A 153 28.39 -10.70 -16.23
N PRO A 154 28.53 -11.33 -17.41
CA PRO A 154 28.33 -12.76 -17.61
C PRO A 154 29.15 -13.64 -16.66
N GLU A 155 30.41 -13.28 -16.39
CA GLU A 155 31.28 -14.05 -15.49
C GLU A 155 30.79 -13.96 -14.04
N GLU A 156 30.45 -12.76 -13.57
CA GLU A 156 29.98 -12.56 -12.20
C GLU A 156 28.68 -13.33 -11.91
N VAL A 157 27.73 -13.34 -12.86
CA VAL A 157 26.47 -14.09 -12.66
C VAL A 157 26.69 -15.60 -12.71
N MET A 158 27.59 -16.07 -13.59
CA MET A 158 27.95 -17.48 -13.67
C MET A 158 28.64 -17.98 -12.41
N ASP A 159 29.55 -17.19 -11.82
CA ASP A 159 30.14 -17.49 -10.52
C ASP A 159 29.05 -17.66 -9.46
N GLY A 160 28.08 -16.74 -9.42
CA GLY A 160 26.95 -16.80 -8.50
C GLY A 160 26.08 -18.04 -8.65
N TRP A 161 25.77 -18.47 -9.88
CA TRP A 161 25.01 -19.70 -10.13
C TRP A 161 25.80 -20.98 -9.84
N VAL A 162 27.11 -21.00 -10.11
CA VAL A 162 27.98 -22.15 -9.85
C VAL A 162 28.23 -22.37 -8.35
N GLU A 163 28.27 -21.30 -7.55
CA GLU A 163 28.39 -21.39 -6.09
C GLU A 163 27.12 -21.94 -5.41
N SER A 164 25.98 -21.93 -6.10
CA SER A 164 24.69 -22.40 -5.60
C SER A 164 24.41 -23.83 -6.07
N GLU A 165 24.39 -24.81 -5.16
CA GLU A 165 24.20 -26.23 -5.49
C GLU A 165 22.93 -26.48 -6.33
N ASP A 166 21.82 -25.83 -5.97
CA ASP A 166 20.55 -25.97 -6.68
C ASP A 166 20.63 -25.41 -8.11
N GLN A 167 21.26 -24.25 -8.31
CA GLN A 167 21.34 -23.61 -9.63
C GLN A 167 22.40 -24.28 -10.52
N TYR A 168 23.52 -24.68 -9.91
CA TYR A 168 24.54 -25.48 -10.57
C TYR A 168 23.98 -26.82 -11.07
N SER A 169 23.10 -27.48 -10.30
CA SER A 169 22.50 -28.73 -10.74
C SER A 169 21.71 -28.60 -12.05
N ASN A 170 21.07 -27.45 -12.32
CA ASN A 170 20.42 -27.21 -13.61
C ASN A 170 21.47 -27.06 -14.73
N ILE A 171 22.57 -26.33 -14.48
CA ILE A 171 23.64 -26.11 -15.48
C ILE A 171 24.26 -27.43 -15.93
N VAL A 172 24.44 -28.39 -15.01
CA VAL A 172 25.10 -29.68 -15.29
C VAL A 172 24.13 -30.86 -15.41
N ASP A 173 22.82 -30.60 -15.56
CA ASP A 173 21.87 -31.69 -15.79
C ASP A 173 22.08 -32.29 -17.19
N PRO A 174 22.38 -33.60 -17.30
CA PRO A 174 22.57 -34.26 -18.60
C PRO A 174 21.29 -34.39 -19.43
N GLU A 175 20.11 -34.26 -18.82
CA GLU A 175 18.82 -34.39 -19.52
C GLU A 175 18.43 -33.10 -20.25
N PHE A 176 19.00 -31.95 -19.89
CA PHE A 176 18.81 -30.71 -20.65
C PHE A 176 19.64 -30.69 -21.93
N THR A 177 19.00 -30.25 -23.01
CA THR A 177 19.58 -30.11 -24.36
C THR A 177 19.46 -28.69 -24.90
N SER A 178 18.53 -27.91 -24.34
CA SER A 178 18.21 -26.56 -24.80
C SER A 178 18.25 -25.56 -23.65
N ILE A 179 18.58 -24.32 -23.97
CA ILE A 179 18.62 -23.21 -23.02
C ILE A 179 18.12 -21.92 -23.67
N GLY A 180 17.51 -21.05 -22.87
CA GLY A 180 17.30 -19.64 -23.16
C GLY A 180 17.93 -18.80 -22.06
N ILE A 181 18.61 -17.72 -22.44
CA ILE A 181 19.24 -16.83 -21.46
C ILE A 181 18.68 -15.43 -21.63
N GLY A 182 18.10 -14.91 -20.55
CA GLY A 182 17.59 -13.56 -20.46
C GLY A 182 18.59 -12.67 -19.72
N CYS A 183 18.90 -11.52 -20.32
CA CYS A 183 19.62 -10.44 -19.65
C CYS A 183 18.83 -9.16 -19.91
N PHE A 184 18.11 -8.69 -18.88
CA PHE A 184 17.31 -7.47 -18.94
C PHE A 184 17.92 -6.43 -17.99
N ALA A 185 18.00 -5.18 -18.41
CA ALA A 185 18.55 -4.08 -17.62
C ALA A 185 17.57 -2.92 -17.50
N ASP A 186 17.48 -2.35 -16.31
CA ASP A 186 16.75 -1.12 -16.03
C ASP A 186 17.65 -0.10 -15.30
N SER A 187 17.05 0.96 -14.72
CA SER A 187 17.80 1.98 -13.96
C SER A 187 18.46 1.47 -12.67
N TYR A 188 18.10 0.28 -12.20
CA TYR A 188 18.57 -0.31 -10.94
C TYR A 188 19.62 -1.40 -11.14
N GLY A 189 19.67 -2.04 -12.31
CA GLY A 189 20.73 -2.98 -12.65
C GLY A 189 20.29 -4.05 -13.64
N TYR A 190 21.04 -5.14 -13.67
CA TYR A 190 20.81 -6.29 -14.53
C TYR A 190 20.04 -7.41 -13.80
N TYR A 191 19.17 -8.07 -14.56
CA TYR A 191 18.35 -9.20 -14.16
C TYR A 191 18.59 -10.33 -15.14
N TRP A 192 18.91 -11.50 -14.60
CA TRP A 192 19.45 -12.63 -15.34
C TRP A 192 18.58 -13.85 -15.12
N VAL A 193 18.28 -14.56 -16.21
CA VAL A 193 17.53 -15.81 -16.15
C VAL A 193 18.14 -16.84 -17.10
N GLN A 194 18.30 -18.08 -16.63
CA GLN A 194 18.50 -19.24 -17.50
C GLN A 194 17.23 -20.08 -17.45
N CYS A 195 16.68 -20.38 -18.61
CA CYS A 195 15.55 -21.30 -18.80
C CYS A 195 16.07 -22.54 -19.52
N PHE A 196 15.91 -23.71 -18.92
CA PHE A 196 16.38 -24.99 -19.45
C PHE A 196 15.21 -25.90 -19.82
N ASP A 197 15.37 -26.70 -20.88
CA ASP A 197 14.51 -27.85 -21.14
C ASP A 197 15.26 -28.99 -21.89
N GLY A 198 14.60 -30.13 -22.03
CA GLY A 198 15.11 -31.31 -22.74
C GLY A 198 14.49 -31.51 -24.14
N ASN A 199 13.93 -30.45 -24.74
CA ASN A 199 13.23 -30.52 -26.02
C ASN A 199 14.15 -30.21 -27.20
N ASP A 200 13.71 -30.55 -28.41
CA ASP A 200 14.40 -30.16 -29.65
C ASP A 200 14.48 -28.62 -29.77
N SER A 201 15.70 -28.10 -29.86
CA SER A 201 15.96 -26.66 -30.00
C SER A 201 15.67 -26.17 -31.41
N ILE A 202 15.02 -25.01 -31.52
CA ILE A 202 14.99 -24.22 -32.75
C ILE A 202 15.90 -23.00 -32.50
N ALA A 203 17.02 -22.92 -33.22
CA ALA A 203 17.93 -21.80 -33.09
C ALA A 203 17.19 -20.46 -33.36
N PRO A 204 17.39 -19.43 -32.52
CA PRO A 204 16.88 -18.09 -32.81
C PRO A 204 17.54 -17.52 -34.07
N GLU A 205 16.86 -16.55 -34.68
CA GLU A 205 17.53 -15.66 -35.63
C GLU A 205 18.64 -14.91 -34.90
N ILE A 206 19.77 -14.67 -35.58
CA ILE A 206 20.91 -13.97 -34.98
C ILE A 206 20.41 -12.63 -34.43
N THR A 207 20.51 -12.50 -33.12
CA THR A 207 20.06 -11.33 -32.37
C THR A 207 21.24 -10.93 -31.51
N ASP A 208 21.83 -9.77 -31.82
CA ASP A 208 23.01 -9.25 -31.15
C ASP A 208 22.74 -7.86 -30.55
N GLY A 209 23.67 -7.44 -29.70
CA GLY A 209 23.68 -6.13 -29.09
C GLY A 209 22.60 -5.92 -28.03
N LYS A 210 22.52 -4.65 -27.66
CA LYS A 210 21.55 -4.11 -26.70
C LYS A 210 20.33 -3.57 -27.44
N LYS A 211 19.14 -3.95 -27.01
CA LYS A 211 17.87 -3.48 -27.60
C LYS A 211 16.95 -2.93 -26.54
N SER A 212 16.49 -1.69 -26.74
CA SER A 212 15.40 -1.16 -25.93
C SER A 212 14.17 -2.05 -26.08
N SER A 213 13.60 -2.45 -24.95
CA SER A 213 12.48 -3.38 -24.89
C SER A 213 11.39 -2.83 -24.00
N VAL A 214 10.15 -3.16 -24.37
CA VAL A 214 8.95 -2.86 -23.60
C VAL A 214 8.17 -4.17 -23.49
N ARG A 215 8.15 -4.75 -22.29
CA ARG A 215 7.47 -6.02 -22.00
C ARG A 215 6.17 -5.77 -21.25
N ASN A 216 5.15 -6.49 -21.67
CA ASN A 216 3.89 -6.54 -20.96
C ASN A 216 3.98 -7.62 -19.88
N VAL A 217 3.95 -7.23 -18.61
CA VAL A 217 4.00 -8.16 -17.48
C VAL A 217 2.63 -8.21 -16.80
N VAL A 218 2.10 -9.42 -16.67
CA VAL A 218 0.89 -9.65 -15.86
C VAL A 218 1.32 -9.86 -14.42
N ALA A 219 0.78 -9.06 -13.51
CA ALA A 219 1.17 -9.08 -12.10
C ALA A 219 -0.02 -8.92 -11.17
N LYS A 220 0.17 -9.34 -9.92
CA LYS A 220 -0.71 -8.94 -8.81
C LYS A 220 -0.02 -7.89 -7.98
N LEU A 221 -0.77 -6.86 -7.60
CA LEU A 221 -0.22 -5.69 -6.93
C LEU A 221 0.40 -6.00 -5.56
N LYS A 222 -0.11 -7.03 -4.87
CA LYS A 222 0.47 -7.57 -3.63
C LYS A 222 1.91 -8.10 -3.79
N ASN A 223 2.29 -8.53 -4.99
CA ASN A 223 3.62 -9.07 -5.28
C ASN A 223 4.60 -7.95 -5.63
N LEU A 224 4.10 -6.75 -5.97
CA LEU A 224 4.94 -5.58 -6.24
C LEU A 224 5.31 -4.80 -4.98
N SER A 225 4.66 -5.07 -3.84
CA SER A 225 4.94 -4.33 -2.61
C SER A 225 6.22 -4.83 -1.94
N GLY A 226 7.22 -3.96 -1.82
CA GLY A 226 8.46 -4.24 -1.10
C GLY A 226 8.30 -4.31 0.43
N ASP A 227 7.07 -4.24 0.93
CA ASP A 227 6.76 -4.29 2.35
C ASP A 227 5.52 -5.13 2.66
N SER A 228 5.33 -5.45 3.94
CA SER A 228 4.26 -6.34 4.41
C SER A 228 2.86 -5.70 4.45
N GLY A 229 2.61 -4.58 3.78
CA GLY A 229 1.30 -3.89 3.77
C GLY A 229 0.87 -3.31 5.11
N GLY A 230 1.83 -2.97 5.98
CA GLY A 230 1.58 -2.42 7.32
C GLY A 230 1.21 -0.92 7.32
N ILE A 231 0.75 -0.41 8.46
CA ILE A 231 0.55 1.04 8.66
C ILE A 231 1.90 1.69 8.94
N ILE A 232 2.21 2.77 8.24
CA ILE A 232 3.40 3.60 8.51
C ILE A 232 3.05 4.68 9.53
N GLU A 233 3.80 4.72 10.64
CA GLU A 233 3.69 5.80 11.61
C GLU A 233 4.78 6.86 11.37
N LEU A 234 4.37 8.10 11.11
CA LEU A 234 5.23 9.27 10.95
C LEU A 234 5.11 10.18 12.18
N SER A 235 6.20 10.86 12.54
CA SER A 235 6.14 11.93 13.53
C SER A 235 5.73 13.25 12.87
N CYS A 236 5.31 14.24 13.65
CA CYS A 236 5.07 15.60 13.13
C CYS A 236 6.33 16.28 12.55
N ALA A 237 7.53 15.73 12.74
CA ALA A 237 8.74 16.21 12.08
C ALA A 237 8.75 15.91 10.57
N GLU A 238 7.90 15.01 10.10
CA GLU A 238 7.78 14.64 8.68
C GLU A 238 6.74 15.50 7.93
N LEU A 239 6.07 16.42 8.63
CA LEU A 239 5.15 17.37 8.00
C LEU A 239 5.89 18.26 7.00
N ASN A 240 5.24 18.50 5.86
CA ASN A 240 5.72 19.32 4.75
C ASN A 240 7.02 18.82 4.09
N LYS A 241 7.46 17.60 4.38
CA LYS A 241 8.51 16.92 3.63
C LYS A 241 7.90 16.11 2.49
N VAL A 242 8.68 15.94 1.42
CA VAL A 242 8.30 15.10 0.28
C VAL A 242 8.64 13.64 0.59
N HIS A 243 7.66 12.76 0.42
CA HIS A 243 7.81 11.31 0.53
C HIS A 243 7.30 10.65 -0.75
N ASN A 244 8.08 9.79 -1.39
CA ASN A 244 7.61 9.13 -2.62
C ASN A 244 7.02 7.73 -2.33
N LEU A 245 5.87 7.39 -2.93
CA LEU A 245 5.22 6.09 -2.78
C LEU A 245 6.02 4.93 -3.41
N LYS A 246 6.84 5.21 -4.43
CA LYS A 246 7.75 4.24 -5.08
C LYS A 246 8.70 3.55 -4.10
N LYS A 247 8.98 4.15 -2.95
CA LYS A 247 9.75 3.48 -1.88
C LYS A 247 9.10 2.16 -1.40
N TYR A 248 7.80 2.00 -1.59
CA TYR A 248 7.03 0.84 -1.10
C TYR A 248 6.62 -0.12 -2.22
N LEU A 249 6.96 0.20 -3.47
CA LEU A 249 6.59 -0.56 -4.66
C LEU A 249 7.83 -0.77 -5.53
N ASN A 250 8.09 -2.02 -5.91
CA ASN A 250 9.22 -2.40 -6.76
C ASN A 250 8.92 -2.16 -8.26
N TYR A 251 8.20 -1.09 -8.60
CA TYR A 251 7.74 -0.81 -9.96
C TYR A 251 7.72 0.69 -10.24
N ASP A 252 7.86 1.07 -11.51
CA ASP A 252 7.73 2.47 -11.90
C ASP A 252 6.28 2.93 -11.92
N MET A 253 5.97 3.98 -11.17
CA MET A 253 4.58 4.33 -10.88
C MET A 253 3.87 5.13 -11.97
N THR A 254 4.48 5.26 -13.15
CA THR A 254 3.97 6.02 -14.29
C THR A 254 2.63 5.48 -14.81
N ASP A 255 2.32 4.20 -14.59
CA ASP A 255 1.05 3.57 -14.95
C ASP A 255 -0.07 3.72 -13.91
N PHE A 256 0.16 4.48 -12.84
CA PHE A 256 -0.82 4.65 -11.76
C PHE A 256 -1.41 6.06 -11.73
N LEU A 257 -2.64 6.14 -11.24
CA LEU A 257 -3.30 7.36 -10.80
C LEU A 257 -3.37 7.37 -9.28
N PHE A 258 -3.03 8.50 -8.66
CA PHE A 258 -2.93 8.60 -7.22
C PHE A 258 -4.08 9.41 -6.62
N GLU A 259 -4.58 8.94 -5.48
CA GLU A 259 -5.59 9.61 -4.68
C GLU A 259 -5.22 9.59 -3.20
N SER A 260 -5.53 10.67 -2.49
CA SER A 260 -5.49 10.71 -1.04
C SER A 260 -6.90 10.59 -0.48
N SER A 261 -7.10 9.69 0.49
CA SER A 261 -8.40 9.54 1.16
C SER A 261 -8.76 10.75 2.04
N ASP A 262 -7.79 11.59 2.38
CA ASP A 262 -7.97 12.81 3.16
C ASP A 262 -6.93 13.86 2.75
N THR A 263 -7.32 14.74 1.83
CA THR A 263 -6.49 15.85 1.35
C THR A 263 -6.23 16.92 2.42
N GLY A 264 -6.91 16.89 3.56
CA GLY A 264 -6.56 17.71 4.73
C GLY A 264 -5.30 17.20 5.44
N VAL A 265 -5.05 15.89 5.40
CA VAL A 265 -3.91 15.23 6.05
C VAL A 265 -2.73 15.10 5.09
N ALA A 266 -2.94 14.65 3.86
CA ALA A 266 -1.88 14.49 2.87
C ALA A 266 -2.37 14.73 1.44
N GLU A 267 -1.50 15.30 0.61
CA GLU A 267 -1.68 15.37 -0.84
C GLU A 267 -0.69 14.43 -1.52
N VAL A 268 -1.06 13.91 -2.68
CA VAL A 268 -0.22 13.08 -3.53
C VAL A 268 -0.32 13.59 -4.97
N ASP A 269 0.81 13.68 -5.67
CA ASP A 269 0.87 14.17 -7.04
C ASP A 269 0.86 13.03 -8.09
N ALA A 270 1.02 13.40 -9.36
CA ALA A 270 0.98 12.47 -10.48
C ALA A 270 2.17 11.49 -10.55
N VAL A 271 3.27 11.77 -9.85
CA VAL A 271 4.46 10.90 -9.80
C VAL A 271 4.55 10.13 -8.48
N GLY A 272 3.53 10.26 -7.62
CA GLY A 272 3.45 9.56 -6.34
C GLY A 272 4.23 10.22 -5.21
N ASP A 273 4.63 11.48 -5.37
CA ASP A 273 5.18 12.29 -4.28
C ASP A 273 4.05 12.74 -3.34
N ILE A 274 4.27 12.52 -2.05
CA ILE A 274 3.31 12.72 -0.96
C ILE A 274 3.83 13.83 -0.05
N ILE A 275 2.95 14.78 0.27
CA ILE A 275 3.21 15.83 1.25
C ILE A 275 2.18 15.73 2.37
N PHE A 276 2.64 15.44 3.59
CA PHE A 276 1.79 15.42 4.79
C PHE A 276 1.66 16.83 5.37
N LYS A 277 0.44 17.35 5.43
CA LYS A 277 0.14 18.73 5.85
C LYS A 277 -0.34 18.84 7.30
N ALA A 278 -0.94 17.78 7.82
CA ALA A 278 -1.47 17.76 9.18
C ALA A 278 -1.32 16.38 9.84
N PRO A 279 -1.30 16.31 11.18
CA PRO A 279 -1.53 15.07 11.90
C PRO A 279 -2.85 14.40 11.51
N GLY A 280 -2.88 13.08 11.47
CA GLY A 280 -4.07 12.35 11.05
C GLY A 280 -3.76 10.94 10.53
N THR A 281 -4.81 10.24 10.13
CA THR A 281 -4.70 8.95 9.43
C THR A 281 -5.16 9.15 7.99
N VAL A 282 -4.37 8.70 7.04
CA VAL A 282 -4.65 8.86 5.61
C VAL A 282 -4.24 7.61 4.84
N ASN A 283 -5.01 7.28 3.80
CA ASN A 283 -4.63 6.28 2.82
C ASN A 283 -4.22 6.99 1.53
N ILE A 284 -3.07 6.62 0.99
CA ILE A 284 -2.69 6.95 -0.38
C ILE A 284 -3.04 5.74 -1.24
N ILE A 285 -3.82 5.97 -2.28
CA ILE A 285 -4.37 4.95 -3.17
C ILE A 285 -3.72 5.15 -4.54
N ALA A 286 -3.09 4.11 -5.08
CA ALA A 286 -2.59 4.08 -6.44
C ALA A 286 -3.46 3.13 -7.26
N VAL A 287 -4.24 3.66 -8.20
CA VAL A 287 -5.14 2.90 -9.08
C VAL A 287 -4.46 2.69 -10.41
N SER A 288 -4.43 1.46 -10.92
CA SER A 288 -3.84 1.19 -12.23
C SER A 288 -4.64 1.87 -13.35
N LYS A 289 -3.96 2.55 -14.28
CA LYS A 289 -4.56 3.11 -15.51
C LYS A 289 -5.10 2.01 -16.43
N ASN A 290 -4.51 0.81 -16.35
CA ASN A 290 -4.83 -0.32 -17.21
C ASN A 290 -5.90 -1.26 -16.62
N ASN A 291 -6.12 -1.21 -15.30
CA ASN A 291 -7.20 -1.93 -14.62
C ASN A 291 -7.68 -1.17 -13.37
N SER A 292 -8.82 -0.46 -13.48
CA SER A 292 -9.35 0.38 -12.41
C SER A 292 -9.91 -0.38 -11.18
N GLN A 293 -10.05 -1.71 -11.25
CA GLN A 293 -10.43 -2.53 -10.11
C GLN A 293 -9.25 -2.80 -9.17
N GLU A 294 -8.03 -2.78 -9.71
CA GLU A 294 -6.81 -3.04 -8.99
C GLU A 294 -6.18 -1.74 -8.48
N HIS A 295 -5.94 -1.71 -7.17
CA HIS A 295 -5.49 -0.52 -6.48
C HIS A 295 -4.60 -0.86 -5.28
N TYR A 296 -3.50 -0.14 -5.13
CA TYR A 296 -2.58 -0.29 -4.01
C TYR A 296 -2.98 0.74 -2.96
N ILE A 297 -3.18 0.29 -1.73
CA ILE A 297 -3.50 1.19 -0.62
C ILE A 297 -2.33 1.19 0.35
N ARG A 298 -1.78 2.38 0.61
CA ARG A 298 -0.83 2.60 1.69
C ARG A 298 -1.40 3.48 2.79
N SER A 299 -1.46 2.93 4.00
CA SER A 299 -1.95 3.64 5.18
C SER A 299 -0.83 4.33 5.95
N PHE A 300 -1.03 5.60 6.26
CA PHE A 300 -0.14 6.43 7.07
C PHE A 300 -0.86 6.98 8.30
N ILE A 301 -0.13 7.09 9.41
CA ILE A 301 -0.54 7.82 10.61
C ILE A 301 0.52 8.86 10.90
N VAL A 302 0.19 10.14 10.74
CA VAL A 302 1.02 11.27 11.15
C VAL A 302 0.65 11.65 12.58
N LYS A 303 1.61 11.53 13.50
CA LYS A 303 1.39 11.78 14.93
C LYS A 303 1.21 13.27 15.21
N GLU A 304 0.34 13.54 16.18
CA GLU A 304 0.17 14.87 16.79
C GLU A 304 1.48 15.41 17.36
N HIS A 305 1.56 16.74 17.52
CA HIS A 305 2.68 17.39 18.19
C HIS A 305 2.81 16.93 19.64
N SER A 306 4.00 16.46 20.02
CA SER A 306 4.33 16.18 21.41
C SER A 306 5.00 17.42 22.02
N CYS A 307 4.23 18.25 22.73
CA CYS A 307 4.71 19.56 23.19
C CYS A 307 5.10 19.61 24.66
N ILE A 308 6.18 20.34 24.93
CA ILE A 308 6.58 20.81 26.26
C ILE A 308 5.91 22.17 26.47
N LEU A 309 5.26 22.34 27.62
CA LEU A 309 4.51 23.55 27.95
C LEU A 309 5.29 24.42 28.93
N THR A 310 5.38 25.71 28.65
CA THR A 310 5.97 26.70 29.54
C THR A 310 5.00 27.86 29.75
N ASN A 311 4.67 28.18 31.00
CA ASN A 311 3.83 29.33 31.31
C ASN A 311 4.69 30.58 31.49
N VAL A 312 4.35 31.64 30.76
CA VAL A 312 4.91 32.98 30.89
C VAL A 312 3.90 33.83 31.64
N MET A 313 4.29 34.34 32.81
CA MET A 313 3.42 35.19 33.63
C MET A 313 3.28 36.59 33.01
N PRO A 314 2.10 37.24 33.11
CA PRO A 314 1.93 38.62 32.65
C PRO A 314 2.77 39.58 33.48
N SER A 315 3.23 40.66 32.84
CA SER A 315 3.88 41.81 33.48
C SER A 315 3.11 43.09 33.15
N GLU A 316 3.55 44.22 33.71
CA GLU A 316 3.02 45.55 33.36
C GLU A 316 3.24 45.89 31.87
N THR A 317 4.24 45.27 31.23
CA THR A 317 4.65 45.58 29.86
C THR A 317 4.29 44.49 28.85
N GLN A 318 4.06 43.24 29.27
CA GLN A 318 3.81 42.08 28.41
C GLN A 318 2.67 41.20 28.92
N GLN A 319 1.88 40.64 28.00
CA GLN A 319 0.84 39.67 28.33
C GLN A 319 1.47 38.35 28.77
N GLY A 320 0.79 37.64 29.66
CA GLY A 320 1.14 36.26 29.98
C GLY A 320 0.59 35.32 28.91
N TYR A 321 1.16 34.14 28.76
CA TYR A 321 0.69 33.12 27.81
C TYR A 321 1.27 31.75 28.17
N THR A 322 0.68 30.69 27.62
CA THR A 322 1.30 29.36 27.62
C THR A 322 1.98 29.13 26.28
N ASN A 323 3.29 28.90 26.31
CA ASN A 323 4.08 28.51 25.15
C ASN A 323 4.10 26.98 25.04
N HIS A 324 3.87 26.47 23.84
CA HIS A 324 3.96 25.07 23.46
C HIS A 324 5.16 24.92 22.53
N VAL A 325 6.12 24.06 22.85
CA VAL A 325 7.24 23.74 21.95
C VAL A 325 7.25 22.24 21.69
N CYS A 326 7.12 21.85 20.42
CA CYS A 326 7.10 20.44 20.05
C CYS A 326 8.51 19.82 20.13
N SER A 327 8.64 18.70 20.86
CA SER A 327 9.90 17.97 21.02
C SER A 327 10.36 17.19 19.77
N GLN A 328 9.52 17.12 18.74
CA GLN A 328 9.78 16.33 17.54
C GLN A 328 10.13 17.23 16.35
N CYS A 329 9.35 18.30 16.11
CA CYS A 329 9.54 19.19 14.96
C CYS A 329 10.02 20.61 15.33
N GLY A 330 10.07 20.94 16.63
CA GLY A 330 10.48 22.28 17.09
C GLY A 330 9.44 23.39 16.90
N SER A 331 8.29 23.11 16.26
CA SER A 331 7.21 24.09 16.11
C SER A 331 6.79 24.64 17.47
N SER A 332 6.59 25.97 17.53
CA SER A 332 6.17 26.65 18.74
C SER A 332 4.97 27.56 18.52
N TRP A 333 4.04 27.57 19.47
CA TRP A 333 2.92 28.50 19.46
C TRP A 333 2.51 28.90 20.88
N ASN A 334 1.76 29.98 20.99
CA ASN A 334 1.29 30.53 22.26
C ASN A 334 -0.24 30.52 22.30
N ASP A 335 -0.81 30.10 23.43
CA ASP A 335 -2.26 30.19 23.72
C ASP A 335 -2.50 30.67 25.17
N ASN A 336 -3.77 30.65 25.61
CA ASN A 336 -4.17 31.02 26.97
C ASN A 336 -3.64 32.39 27.43
N TYR A 337 -3.69 33.38 26.54
CA TYR A 337 -3.17 34.72 26.82
C TYR A 337 -3.87 35.36 28.03
N LEU A 338 -3.06 35.87 28.94
CA LEU A 338 -3.49 36.64 30.11
C LEU A 338 -3.21 38.13 29.87
N PRO A 339 -4.14 39.03 30.24
CA PRO A 339 -3.93 40.46 30.11
C PRO A 339 -2.71 40.92 30.93
N LYS A 340 -2.11 42.04 30.51
CA LYS A 340 -1.03 42.70 31.26
C LYS A 340 -1.53 43.04 32.67
N LEU A 341 -0.61 43.04 33.64
CA LEU A 341 -0.97 43.46 34.98
C LEU A 341 -1.28 44.96 34.96
N GLU A 342 -2.45 45.33 35.48
CA GLU A 342 -2.73 46.74 35.73
C GLU A 342 -1.82 47.25 36.85
N PRO A 343 -1.31 48.49 36.74
CA PRO A 343 -0.49 49.07 37.80
C PRO A 343 -1.29 49.11 39.09
N VAL A 344 -0.79 48.43 40.13
CA VAL A 344 -1.47 48.35 41.43
C VAL A 344 -1.47 49.74 42.07
N ASN A 345 -2.63 50.38 42.12
CA ASN A 345 -2.85 51.58 42.93
C ASN A 345 -3.10 51.15 44.39
N PRO A 346 -2.26 51.54 45.37
CA PRO A 346 -2.39 51.03 46.73
C PRO A 346 -3.49 51.80 47.48
N ASN A 347 -4.67 51.22 47.65
CA ASN A 347 -5.45 51.50 48.86
C ASN A 347 -6.48 50.40 49.18
N PRO A 348 -6.52 49.85 50.42
CA PRO A 348 -7.42 48.77 50.79
C PRO A 348 -8.69 49.33 51.45
N SER A 349 -9.88 48.89 51.02
CA SER A 349 -11.05 48.76 51.90
C SER A 349 -12.24 48.10 51.21
N ASN A 350 -12.90 47.22 51.98
CA ASN A 350 -14.25 46.68 51.84
C ASN A 350 -14.47 45.50 50.90
N VAL A 351 -14.13 44.32 51.41
CA VAL A 351 -14.80 43.07 51.06
C VAL A 351 -16.15 43.02 51.80
N VAL A 352 -17.25 43.21 51.08
CA VAL A 352 -18.57 42.68 51.44
C VAL A 352 -19.21 42.13 50.16
N LEU A 353 -19.46 40.83 50.16
CA LEU A 353 -20.24 40.12 49.14
C LEU A 353 -21.73 40.49 49.26
N PRO A 354 -22.44 40.60 48.12
CA PRO A 354 -23.77 40.04 48.03
C PRO A 354 -23.86 38.98 46.92
N ASN A 355 -24.36 37.82 47.32
CA ASN A 355 -25.00 36.84 46.44
C ASN A 355 -26.22 37.47 45.77
N THR A 356 -26.30 37.37 44.44
CA THR A 356 -27.55 37.05 43.75
C THR A 356 -27.28 36.27 42.47
N THR A 357 -27.64 35.01 42.56
CA THR A 357 -27.90 34.04 41.49
C THR A 357 -28.73 34.61 40.33
N GLY A 358 -28.24 34.39 39.11
CA GLY A 358 -28.98 34.52 37.86
C GLY A 358 -28.41 33.53 36.84
N ASN A 359 -28.94 32.31 36.84
CA ASN A 359 -28.52 31.20 35.98
C ASN A 359 -28.80 31.49 34.50
N ALA A 360 -27.75 31.61 33.68
CA ALA A 360 -27.80 31.22 32.28
C ALA A 360 -27.17 29.83 32.15
N THR A 361 -28.02 28.80 32.17
CA THR A 361 -27.61 27.41 31.95
C THR A 361 -27.12 27.21 30.52
N VAL A 362 -25.80 27.27 30.32
CA VAL A 362 -25.16 26.53 29.22
C VAL A 362 -25.24 25.05 29.60
N LYS A 363 -25.97 24.24 28.82
CA LYS A 363 -26.00 22.78 29.00
C LYS A 363 -24.58 22.24 28.80
N LYS A 364 -23.87 22.02 29.91
CA LYS A 364 -22.60 21.31 29.96
C LYS A 364 -22.76 19.92 29.35
N ALA A 365 -21.79 19.47 28.53
CA ALA A 365 -21.82 18.14 27.94
C ALA A 365 -21.81 17.09 29.06
N ALA A 366 -22.89 16.32 29.18
CA ALA A 366 -23.02 15.35 30.25
C ALA A 366 -22.04 14.18 30.03
N LYS A 367 -21.17 13.94 31.01
CA LYS A 367 -20.20 12.82 31.04
C LYS A 367 -20.85 11.50 30.54
N PRO A 368 -20.17 10.71 29.68
CA PRO A 368 -20.76 9.50 29.11
C PRO A 368 -21.25 8.55 30.21
N SER A 369 -22.47 8.05 30.05
CA SER A 369 -23.05 7.07 30.98
C SER A 369 -22.33 5.72 30.87
N LYS A 370 -22.49 4.87 31.90
CA LYS A 370 -21.87 3.55 31.95
C LYS A 370 -22.27 2.70 30.73
N VAL A 371 -21.28 2.20 29.99
CA VAL A 371 -21.49 1.32 28.82
C VAL A 371 -22.30 0.09 29.22
N LYS A 372 -23.43 -0.13 28.54
CA LYS A 372 -24.36 -1.26 28.75
C LYS A 372 -24.18 -2.34 27.68
N TRP A 373 -24.71 -3.53 27.97
CA TRP A 373 -24.75 -4.68 27.05
C TRP A 373 -23.40 -5.15 26.49
N ILE A 374 -22.35 -5.02 27.30
CA ILE A 374 -21.07 -5.65 26.98
C ILE A 374 -21.25 -7.17 26.93
N SER A 375 -20.94 -7.74 25.78
CA SER A 375 -20.92 -9.17 25.50
C SER A 375 -19.49 -9.60 25.16
N ALA A 376 -19.12 -10.81 25.57
CA ALA A 376 -17.84 -11.41 25.23
C ALA A 376 -18.09 -12.81 24.68
N LYS A 377 -17.60 -13.10 23.48
CA LYS A 377 -17.76 -14.40 22.82
C LYS A 377 -16.40 -14.98 22.44
N ASN A 378 -16.22 -16.28 22.69
CA ASN A 378 -15.07 -17.00 22.17
C ASN A 378 -15.25 -17.16 20.66
N LEU A 379 -14.17 -16.90 19.93
CA LEU A 379 -14.05 -17.17 18.50
C LEU A 379 -12.98 -18.26 18.28
N LYS A 380 -12.95 -18.83 17.07
CA LYS A 380 -11.91 -19.80 16.67
C LYS A 380 -10.52 -19.13 16.74
N ARG A 381 -9.46 -19.96 16.85
CA ARG A 381 -8.04 -19.53 16.83
C ARG A 381 -7.67 -18.54 17.94
N GLU A 382 -8.06 -18.82 19.19
CA GLU A 382 -7.61 -18.06 20.37
C GLU A 382 -8.05 -16.59 20.39
N LYS A 383 -9.22 -16.32 19.82
CA LYS A 383 -9.80 -14.98 19.70
C LYS A 383 -10.98 -14.79 20.64
N ILE A 384 -11.16 -13.59 21.15
CA ILE A 384 -12.40 -13.16 21.78
C ILE A 384 -12.94 -11.94 21.04
N SER A 385 -14.22 -11.96 20.69
CA SER A 385 -14.94 -10.77 20.24
C SER A 385 -15.71 -10.15 21.41
N LEU A 386 -15.52 -8.85 21.58
CA LEU A 386 -16.33 -8.00 22.44
C LEU A 386 -17.25 -7.14 21.58
N LYS A 387 -18.51 -7.02 22.00
CA LYS A 387 -19.47 -6.06 21.44
C LYS A 387 -20.22 -5.38 22.58
N TRP A 388 -20.55 -4.10 22.42
CA TRP A 388 -21.32 -3.33 23.40
C TRP A 388 -22.30 -2.37 22.71
N LYS A 389 -23.19 -1.77 23.51
CA LYS A 389 -24.13 -0.77 22.99
C LYS A 389 -23.39 0.52 22.63
N THR A 390 -23.59 1.02 21.41
CA THR A 390 -23.08 2.32 20.97
C THR A 390 -23.73 3.46 21.74
N GLN A 391 -22.92 4.47 22.05
CA GLN A 391 -23.23 5.77 22.61
C GLN A 391 -22.73 6.82 21.59
N LYS A 392 -23.59 7.79 21.27
CA LYS A 392 -23.32 8.81 20.25
C LYS A 392 -22.08 9.65 20.63
N GLU A 393 -21.26 9.99 19.64
CA GLU A 393 -20.11 10.92 19.80
C GLU A 393 -19.11 10.49 20.89
N CYS A 394 -18.94 9.18 21.09
CA CYS A 394 -18.03 8.61 22.08
C CYS A 394 -16.98 7.71 21.43
N HIS A 395 -15.71 7.82 21.87
CA HIS A 395 -14.72 6.75 21.72
C HIS A 395 -14.83 5.78 22.89
N TYR A 396 -14.32 4.56 22.73
CA TYR A 396 -14.33 3.54 23.78
C TYR A 396 -12.92 3.16 24.19
N GLN A 397 -12.66 3.22 25.49
CA GLN A 397 -11.47 2.59 26.05
C GLN A 397 -11.81 1.19 26.54
N PHE A 398 -11.00 0.21 26.15
CA PHE A 398 -11.16 -1.16 26.61
C PHE A 398 -9.96 -1.60 27.44
N GLN A 399 -10.19 -2.58 28.32
CA GLN A 399 -9.15 -3.29 29.04
C GLN A 399 -9.44 -4.78 29.03
N ILE A 400 -8.40 -5.59 28.83
CA ILE A 400 -8.40 -7.03 29.04
C ILE A 400 -7.25 -7.39 29.98
N SER A 401 -7.50 -8.28 30.94
CA SER A 401 -6.47 -8.73 31.88
C SER A 401 -6.74 -10.15 32.37
N THR A 402 -5.69 -10.86 32.75
CA THR A 402 -5.81 -12.14 33.48
C THR A 402 -6.16 -11.94 34.97
N LYS A 403 -6.23 -10.69 35.45
CA LYS A 403 -6.60 -10.33 36.83
C LYS A 403 -7.83 -9.41 36.82
N LYS A 404 -8.86 -9.77 37.60
CA LYS A 404 -10.15 -9.04 37.67
C LYS A 404 -10.03 -7.56 38.06
N ASN A 405 -8.97 -7.18 38.76
CA ASN A 405 -8.72 -5.80 39.19
C ASN A 405 -7.91 -4.97 38.16
N PHE A 406 -7.48 -5.57 37.04
CA PHE A 406 -6.72 -4.92 35.97
C PHE A 406 -5.39 -4.27 36.42
N LYS A 407 -4.81 -4.72 37.55
CA LYS A 407 -3.53 -4.18 38.05
C LYS A 407 -2.29 -4.81 37.40
N LYS A 408 -2.39 -6.03 36.84
CA LYS A 408 -1.28 -6.76 36.19
C LYS A 408 -1.74 -7.41 34.89
N ASN A 409 -0.81 -7.69 33.97
CA ASN A 409 -1.05 -8.38 32.69
C ASN A 409 -2.24 -7.79 31.91
N LYS A 410 -2.31 -6.45 31.90
CA LYS A 410 -3.41 -5.69 31.31
C LYS A 410 -2.99 -5.20 29.94
N LYS A 411 -3.83 -5.46 28.94
CA LYS A 411 -3.78 -4.75 27.66
C LYS A 411 -4.95 -3.76 27.61
N SER A 412 -4.71 -2.59 27.06
CA SER A 412 -5.72 -1.55 26.90
C SER A 412 -5.55 -0.87 25.57
N GLY A 413 -6.63 -0.30 25.06
CA GLY A 413 -6.62 0.46 23.82
C GLY A 413 -7.86 1.33 23.72
N VAL A 414 -7.95 2.05 22.62
CA VAL A 414 -9.07 2.91 22.27
C VAL A 414 -9.58 2.46 20.90
N THR A 415 -10.89 2.51 20.70
CA THR A 415 -11.54 2.31 19.41
C THR A 415 -12.73 3.26 19.29
N PHE A 416 -13.09 3.64 18.06
CA PHE A 416 -14.33 4.37 17.78
C PHE A 416 -15.49 3.42 17.46
N ASP A 417 -15.20 2.15 17.20
CA ASP A 417 -16.20 1.12 16.97
C ASP A 417 -16.89 0.65 18.26
N ASN A 418 -18.08 0.07 18.13
CA ASN A 418 -18.80 -0.56 19.24
C ASN A 418 -18.39 -2.02 19.49
N SER A 419 -17.27 -2.44 18.92
CA SER A 419 -16.75 -3.80 19.02
C SER A 419 -15.22 -3.84 19.00
N MET A 420 -14.65 -4.94 19.47
CA MET A 420 -13.21 -5.17 19.47
C MET A 420 -12.89 -6.66 19.51
N CYS A 421 -11.85 -7.09 18.81
CA CYS A 421 -11.35 -8.44 18.89
C CYS A 421 -9.98 -8.50 19.58
N PHE A 422 -9.82 -9.46 20.47
CA PHE A 422 -8.53 -9.78 21.07
C PHE A 422 -8.01 -11.07 20.47
N TYR A 423 -6.72 -11.07 20.11
CA TYR A 423 -6.05 -12.16 19.41
C TYR A 423 -4.93 -12.74 20.27
N LYS A 424 -4.46 -13.95 19.90
CA LYS A 424 -3.31 -14.64 20.51
C LYS A 424 -3.45 -14.78 22.04
N LEU A 425 -4.65 -15.15 22.51
CA LEU A 425 -4.92 -15.33 23.94
C LEU A 425 -4.66 -16.76 24.37
N LYS A 426 -3.96 -16.94 25.49
CA LYS A 426 -3.52 -18.27 25.94
C LYS A 426 -4.73 -19.20 26.19
N LYS A 427 -4.75 -20.35 25.51
CA LYS A 427 -5.75 -21.42 25.68
C LYS A 427 -5.92 -21.83 27.13
N GLY A 428 -7.16 -22.10 27.53
CA GLY A 428 -7.51 -22.49 28.90
C GLY A 428 -7.38 -21.38 29.95
N LYS A 429 -6.83 -20.20 29.62
CA LYS A 429 -6.74 -19.06 30.56
C LYS A 429 -8.04 -18.27 30.60
N THR A 430 -8.29 -17.67 31.77
CA THR A 430 -9.42 -16.77 31.99
C THR A 430 -8.99 -15.33 31.87
N TYR A 431 -9.78 -14.55 31.14
CA TYR A 431 -9.61 -13.13 30.96
C TYR A 431 -10.83 -12.37 31.49
N TYR A 432 -10.56 -11.19 32.02
CA TYR A 432 -11.52 -10.21 32.49
C TYR A 432 -11.45 -9.00 31.55
N VAL A 433 -12.60 -8.54 31.08
CA VAL A 433 -12.72 -7.43 30.16
C VAL A 433 -13.67 -6.37 30.68
N ARG A 434 -13.37 -5.10 30.39
CA ARG A 434 -14.26 -3.97 30.66
C ARG A 434 -14.04 -2.88 29.62
N VAL A 435 -15.07 -2.08 29.37
CA VAL A 435 -15.06 -0.98 28.42
C VAL A 435 -15.64 0.27 29.10
N ARG A 436 -15.16 1.46 28.76
CA ARG A 436 -15.79 2.74 29.13
C ARG A 436 -15.88 3.64 27.92
N ALA A 437 -16.99 4.36 27.79
CA ALA A 437 -17.11 5.43 26.83
C ALA A 437 -16.34 6.66 27.33
N GLY A 438 -15.73 7.39 26.41
CA GLY A 438 -15.20 8.72 26.64
C GLY A 438 -15.67 9.64 25.53
N MET A 439 -15.72 10.92 25.84
CA MET A 439 -15.95 11.99 24.87
C MET A 439 -14.86 13.04 25.05
N PHE A 440 -14.75 13.93 24.08
CA PHE A 440 -13.87 15.09 24.14
C PHE A 440 -14.72 16.33 24.41
N GLU A 441 -14.37 17.10 25.45
CA GLU A 441 -14.91 18.44 25.69
C GLU A 441 -13.73 19.40 25.48
N GLY A 442 -13.62 19.94 24.26
CA GLY A 442 -12.40 20.58 23.78
C GLY A 442 -11.21 19.61 23.77
N SER A 443 -10.07 20.03 24.31
CA SER A 443 -8.85 19.21 24.45
C SER A 443 -8.89 18.22 25.62
N LYS A 444 -9.93 18.28 26.47
CA LYS A 444 -10.03 17.48 27.69
C LYS A 444 -10.81 16.19 27.47
N LYS A 445 -10.15 15.06 27.75
CA LYS A 445 -10.76 13.73 27.65
C LYS A 445 -11.64 13.42 28.87
N ILE A 446 -12.95 13.36 28.67
CA ILE A 446 -13.92 13.03 29.72
C ILE A 446 -14.31 11.55 29.59
N ASN A 447 -13.83 10.73 30.52
CA ASN A 447 -14.15 9.30 30.54
C ASN A 447 -15.33 9.01 31.47
N GLY A 448 -16.32 8.29 30.94
CA GLY A 448 -17.40 7.66 31.67
C GLY A 448 -16.92 6.55 32.63
N PRO A 449 -17.81 6.04 33.50
CA PRO A 449 -17.48 4.93 34.38
C PRO A 449 -17.25 3.63 33.59
N TRP A 450 -16.40 2.76 34.11
CA TRP A 450 -16.17 1.42 33.54
C TRP A 450 -17.46 0.58 33.55
N SER A 451 -17.66 -0.19 32.48
CA SER A 451 -18.72 -1.19 32.35
C SER A 451 -18.64 -2.23 33.46
N THR A 452 -19.68 -3.06 33.57
CA THR A 452 -19.55 -4.32 34.32
C THR A 452 -18.42 -5.16 33.70
N VAL A 453 -17.61 -5.78 34.57
CA VAL A 453 -16.51 -6.64 34.13
C VAL A 453 -17.09 -7.95 33.61
N ARG A 454 -16.74 -8.34 32.39
CA ARG A 454 -17.07 -9.67 31.86
C ARG A 454 -15.89 -10.62 32.03
N LYS A 455 -16.19 -11.84 32.47
CA LYS A 455 -15.23 -12.93 32.62
C LYS A 455 -15.44 -13.90 31.45
N ILE A 456 -14.36 -14.31 30.81
CA ILE A 456 -14.41 -15.26 29.70
C ILE A 456 -13.16 -16.15 29.73
N LYS A 457 -13.38 -17.47 29.61
CA LYS A 457 -12.32 -18.47 29.55
C LYS A 457 -12.09 -18.87 28.09
N ILE A 458 -10.84 -18.82 27.64
CA ILE A 458 -10.47 -19.29 26.30
C ILE A 458 -10.66 -20.80 26.27
N LYS A 459 -11.44 -21.29 25.32
CA LYS A 459 -11.62 -22.74 25.11
C LYS A 459 -10.25 -23.38 24.84
N LYS A 460 -10.03 -24.58 25.37
CA LYS A 460 -8.79 -25.32 25.11
C LYS A 460 -8.71 -25.67 23.62
#